data_AF-A0A7T5E836-F1
#
_entry.id   AF-A0A7T5E836-F1
#
_cell.length_a   1.000
_cell.length_b   1.000
_cell.length_c   1.000
_cell.angle_alpha   90.00
_cell.angle_beta   90.00
_cell.angle_gamma   90.00
#
_symmetry.space_group_name_H-M   'P 1'
#
loop_
_entity.id
_entity.type
_entity.pdbx_description
1 polymer ?
#
loop_
_entity_poly.entity_id
_entity_poly.type
_entity_poly.pdbx_seq_one_letter_code
_entity_poly.pdbx_strand_id
1 'polypeptide(L)'
;MPDMQRVVVNRFRRRSDAEECLQVLRRYSPTRDYTLLYYPPSEEFQPMVRKDYNKLVRDRIPEILTNQHVRFSVETMSHSEYRRALRLKLVEEAKEAATAPEQDLITELADLWEVIDNTISAYGLSRNQVLACQMQRRMERGAFDHKLRLLWTES
;
A
#
# COMPACT_ATOMS: atom_id res chain seq x y z
N MET A 1 -10.87 -24.57 46.61
CA MET A 1 -12.17 -23.96 46.25
C MET A 1 -12.53 -24.45 44.86
N PRO A 2 -13.72 -25.01 44.64
CA PRO A 2 -14.05 -25.68 43.39
C PRO A 2 -14.12 -24.69 42.24
N ASP A 3 -13.83 -25.22 41.06
CA ASP A 3 -13.72 -24.58 39.75
C ASP A 3 -14.98 -23.76 39.41
N MET A 4 -15.01 -22.48 39.79
CA MET A 4 -16.16 -21.60 39.54
C MET A 4 -16.08 -21.09 38.10
N GLN A 5 -16.71 -21.82 37.17
CA GLN A 5 -16.87 -21.38 35.77
C GLN A 5 -17.55 -20.01 35.74
N ARG A 6 -16.77 -18.97 35.44
CA ARG A 6 -17.28 -17.62 35.22
C ARG A 6 -17.90 -17.56 33.83
N VAL A 7 -19.21 -17.42 33.75
CA VAL A 7 -19.93 -17.24 32.48
C VAL A 7 -20.18 -15.74 32.27
N VAL A 8 -19.79 -15.23 31.09
CA VAL A 8 -20.09 -13.85 30.71
C VAL A 8 -21.59 -13.75 30.37
N VAL A 9 -22.33 -13.03 31.21
CA VAL A 9 -23.78 -12.86 31.04
C VAL A 9 -24.15 -11.63 30.20
N ASN A 10 -23.32 -10.58 30.19
CA ASN A 10 -23.55 -9.37 29.38
C ASN A 10 -22.25 -8.58 29.12
N ARG A 11 -22.25 -7.72 28.10
CA ARG A 11 -21.14 -6.81 27.73
C ARG A 11 -21.66 -5.39 27.55
N PHE A 12 -21.01 -4.42 28.18
CA PHE A 12 -21.41 -3.01 28.17
C PHE A 12 -20.31 -2.14 27.59
N ARG A 13 -20.69 -1.10 26.83
CA ARG A 13 -19.74 -0.11 26.30
C ARG A 13 -19.39 0.97 27.31
N ARG A 14 -20.33 1.32 28.20
CA ARG A 14 -20.14 2.31 29.27
C ARG A 14 -20.14 1.64 30.62
N ARG A 15 -19.26 2.11 31.50
CA ARG A 15 -19.14 1.60 32.87
C ARG A 15 -20.43 1.82 33.68
N SER A 16 -21.05 2.99 33.54
CA SER A 16 -22.33 3.34 34.19
C SER A 16 -23.41 2.28 33.95
N ASP A 17 -23.55 1.86 32.69
CA ASP A 17 -24.59 0.91 32.27
C ASP A 17 -24.34 -0.48 32.88
N ALA A 18 -23.06 -0.86 33.03
CA ALA A 18 -22.68 -2.12 33.66
C ALA A 18 -22.91 -2.11 35.18
N GLU A 19 -22.64 -0.98 35.84
CA GLU A 19 -22.86 -0.80 37.28
C GLU A 19 -24.35 -0.81 37.62
N GLU A 20 -25.19 -0.15 36.82
CA GLU A 20 -26.65 -0.20 36.97
C GLU A 20 -27.19 -1.63 36.81
N CYS A 21 -26.74 -2.35 35.78
CA CYS A 21 -27.15 -3.74 35.56
C CYS A 21 -26.71 -4.65 36.71
N LEU A 22 -25.49 -4.46 37.25
CA LEU A 22 -24.99 -5.22 38.39
C LEU A 22 -25.86 -5.02 39.64
N GLN A 23 -26.33 -3.79 39.89
CA GLN A 23 -27.24 -3.51 41.01
C GLN A 23 -28.58 -4.26 40.86
N VAL A 24 -29.12 -4.31 39.64
CA VAL A 24 -30.36 -5.04 39.36
C VAL A 24 -30.17 -6.56 39.56
N LEU A 25 -29.08 -7.13 39.03
CA LEU A 25 -28.79 -8.56 39.16
C LEU A 25 -28.62 -9.00 40.61
N ARG A 26 -27.96 -8.19 41.44
CA ARG A 26 -27.81 -8.46 42.88
C ARG A 26 -29.13 -8.45 43.63
N ARG A 27 -30.09 -7.63 43.21
CA ARG A 27 -31.45 -7.62 43.80
C ARG A 27 -32.26 -8.84 43.40
N TYR A 28 -32.16 -9.26 42.13
CA TYR A 28 -32.96 -10.36 41.59
C TYR A 28 -32.38 -11.75 41.93
N SER A 29 -31.08 -11.86 42.15
CA SER A 29 -30.40 -13.13 42.44
C SER A 29 -29.26 -12.94 43.46
N PRO A 30 -29.59 -12.70 44.74
CA PRO A 30 -28.60 -12.33 45.76
C PRO A 30 -27.63 -13.45 46.13
N THR A 31 -27.95 -14.71 45.80
CA THR A 31 -27.09 -15.88 46.05
C THR A 31 -26.02 -16.10 44.98
N ARG A 32 -26.07 -15.36 43.87
CA ARG A 32 -25.05 -15.43 42.80
C ARG A 32 -24.01 -14.33 43.00
N ASP A 33 -22.74 -14.70 42.86
CA ASP A 33 -21.64 -13.74 42.89
C ASP A 33 -21.42 -13.14 41.50
N TYR A 34 -21.58 -11.82 41.41
CA TYR A 34 -21.40 -11.05 40.18
C TYR A 34 -20.25 -10.08 40.35
N THR A 35 -19.25 -10.21 39.48
CA THR A 35 -18.10 -9.32 39.41
C THR A 35 -18.10 -8.53 38.11
N LEU A 36 -17.88 -7.22 38.19
CA LEU A 36 -17.62 -6.39 37.02
C LEU A 36 -16.15 -6.55 36.63
N LEU A 37 -15.90 -7.18 35.49
CA LEU A 37 -14.56 -7.24 34.91
C LEU A 37 -14.37 -6.03 34.00
N TYR A 38 -13.59 -5.07 34.47
CA TYR A 38 -13.11 -3.99 33.63
C TYR A 38 -11.88 -4.48 32.88
N TYR A 39 -12.04 -4.77 31.60
CA TYR A 39 -10.92 -4.75 30.69
C TYR A 39 -10.71 -3.26 30.39
N PRO A 40 -9.66 -2.61 30.93
CA PRO A 40 -9.24 -1.35 30.32
C PRO A 40 -9.15 -1.59 28.82
N PRO A 41 -9.42 -0.59 27.96
CA PRO A 41 -8.93 -0.66 26.61
C PRO A 41 -7.41 -0.76 26.73
N SER A 42 -6.90 -1.98 26.90
CA SER A 42 -5.53 -2.34 26.60
C SER A 42 -5.35 -1.80 25.20
N GLU A 43 -4.42 -0.84 25.08
CA GLU A 43 -4.01 -0.17 23.86
C GLU A 43 -4.54 -0.91 22.65
N GLU A 44 -5.61 -0.34 22.11
CA GLU A 44 -6.35 -0.77 20.95
C GLU A 44 -5.77 -2.03 20.30
N PHE A 45 -6.43 -3.17 20.48
CA PHE A 45 -6.26 -4.26 19.52
C PHE A 45 -6.93 -3.79 18.21
N GLN A 46 -6.36 -2.76 17.57
CA GLN A 46 -6.52 -2.50 16.17
C GLN A 46 -6.01 -3.76 15.51
N PRO A 47 -6.87 -4.58 14.86
CA PRO A 47 -6.37 -5.68 14.07
C PRO A 47 -5.38 -5.04 13.09
N MET A 48 -4.11 -5.45 13.16
CA MET A 48 -3.13 -4.99 12.19
C MET A 48 -3.59 -5.47 10.83
N VAL A 49 -4.27 -4.60 10.09
CA VAL A 49 -4.69 -4.87 8.73
C VAL A 49 -3.43 -4.86 7.89
N ARG A 50 -2.93 -6.06 7.61
CA ARG A 50 -1.81 -6.24 6.69
C ARG A 50 -2.29 -5.87 5.28
N LYS A 51 -1.61 -4.92 4.65
CA LYS A 51 -1.80 -4.59 3.24
C LYS A 51 -0.67 -5.23 2.44
N ASP A 52 -1.02 -6.08 1.49
CA ASP A 52 -0.08 -6.68 0.56
C ASP A 52 0.03 -5.82 -0.70
N TYR A 53 1.28 -5.44 -1.04
CA TYR A 53 1.55 -4.55 -2.17
C TYR A 53 2.13 -5.27 -3.40
N ASN A 54 2.97 -6.29 -3.19
CA ASN A 54 3.62 -7.08 -4.25
C ASN A 54 4.19 -6.22 -5.40
N LYS A 55 4.96 -5.17 -5.05
CA LYS A 55 5.53 -4.22 -6.00
C LYS A 55 7.04 -4.06 -5.84
N LEU A 56 7.69 -3.67 -6.93
CA LEU A 56 9.11 -3.28 -6.91
C LEU A 56 9.28 -2.00 -6.10
N VAL A 57 10.29 -1.98 -5.23
CA VAL A 57 10.66 -0.83 -4.40
C VAL A 57 12.14 -0.49 -4.60
N ARG A 58 12.52 0.75 -4.30
CA ARG A 58 13.93 1.18 -4.30
C ARG A 58 14.70 0.54 -3.14
N ASP A 59 16.00 0.38 -3.30
CA ASP A 59 16.87 -0.32 -2.35
C ASP A 59 16.89 0.28 -0.94
N ARG A 60 16.62 1.59 -0.81
CA ARG A 60 16.57 2.29 0.48
C ARG A 60 15.20 2.25 1.17
N ILE A 61 14.16 1.71 0.52
CA ILE A 61 12.82 1.62 1.13
C ILE A 61 12.82 0.76 2.40
N PRO A 62 13.49 -0.41 2.47
CA PRO A 62 13.61 -1.16 3.72
C PRO A 62 14.20 -0.33 4.87
N GLU A 63 15.27 0.43 4.62
CA GLU A 63 15.91 1.29 5.62
C GLU A 63 14.96 2.39 6.12
N ILE A 64 14.27 3.06 5.19
CA ILE A 64 13.27 4.10 5.51
C ILE A 64 12.15 3.53 6.38
N LEU A 65 11.62 2.34 6.03
CA LEU A 65 10.56 1.68 6.80
C LEU A 65 11.03 1.24 8.19
N THR A 66 12.28 0.77 8.31
CA THR A 66 12.90 0.46 9.60
C THR A 66 12.99 1.70 10.49
N ASN A 67 13.45 2.82 9.96
CA ASN A 67 13.54 4.09 10.71
C ASN A 67 12.15 4.61 11.14
N GLN A 68 11.11 4.31 10.36
CA GLN A 68 9.72 4.61 10.69
C GLN A 68 9.09 3.59 11.66
N HIS A 69 9.82 2.58 12.13
CA HIS A 69 9.33 1.50 13.00
C HIS A 69 8.13 0.74 12.41
N VAL A 70 8.02 0.69 11.07
CA VAL A 70 6.96 -0.02 10.34
C VAL A 70 7.32 -1.50 10.24
N ARG A 71 6.39 -2.41 10.53
CA ARG A 71 6.58 -3.85 10.28
C ARG A 71 6.37 -4.15 8.80
N PHE A 72 7.37 -4.76 8.15
CA PHE A 72 7.32 -5.12 6.73
C PHE A 72 8.05 -6.45 6.45
N SER A 73 7.88 -6.96 5.22
CA SER A 73 8.64 -8.08 4.66
C SER A 73 9.07 -7.71 3.24
N VAL A 74 10.29 -8.06 2.86
CA VAL A 74 10.82 -7.92 1.50
C VAL A 74 11.56 -9.19 1.11
N GLU A 75 11.64 -9.45 -0.20
CA GLU A 75 12.42 -10.54 -0.77
C GLU A 75 13.17 -10.05 -2.01
N THR A 76 14.27 -10.72 -2.34
CA THR A 76 14.98 -10.49 -3.60
C THR A 76 14.32 -11.30 -4.71
N MET A 77 14.02 -10.65 -5.83
CA MET A 77 13.40 -11.29 -6.99
C MET A 77 14.43 -11.98 -7.88
N SER A 78 14.03 -13.06 -8.55
CA SER A 78 14.80 -13.60 -9.68
C SER A 78 14.82 -12.61 -10.86
N HIS A 79 15.72 -12.81 -11.81
CA HIS A 79 15.85 -11.92 -12.97
C HIS A 79 14.57 -11.85 -13.83
N SER A 80 13.83 -12.95 -13.98
CA SER A 80 12.56 -12.97 -14.72
C SER A 80 11.45 -12.23 -13.99
N GLU A 81 11.36 -12.41 -12.67
CA GLU A 81 10.41 -11.70 -11.81
C GLU A 81 10.70 -10.20 -11.79
N TYR A 82 11.97 -9.82 -11.68
CA TYR A 82 12.41 -8.44 -11.72
C TYR A 82 12.02 -7.73 -13.03
N ARG A 83 12.26 -8.35 -14.20
CA ARG A 83 11.82 -7.78 -15.48
C ARG A 83 10.31 -7.59 -15.55
N ARG A 84 9.53 -8.54 -15.01
CA ARG A 84 8.07 -8.41 -14.94
C ARG A 84 7.68 -7.26 -14.00
N ALA A 85 8.32 -7.16 -12.84
CA ALA A 85 8.06 -6.11 -11.87
C ALA A 85 8.40 -4.72 -12.42
N LEU A 86 9.51 -4.56 -13.15
CA LEU A 86 9.86 -3.32 -13.86
C LEU A 86 8.79 -2.90 -14.87
N ARG A 87 8.24 -3.84 -15.65
CA ARG A 87 7.15 -3.52 -16.59
C ARG A 87 5.87 -3.07 -15.89
N LEU A 88 5.56 -3.65 -14.73
CA LEU A 88 4.43 -3.18 -13.90
C LEU A 88 4.71 -1.79 -13.35
N LYS A 89 5.94 -1.57 -12.83
CA LYS A 89 6.38 -0.29 -12.30
C LYS A 89 6.33 0.80 -13.37
N LEU A 90 6.73 0.51 -14.61
CA LEU A 90 6.66 1.45 -15.73
C LEU A 90 5.23 1.98 -15.95
N VAL A 91 4.22 1.11 -15.79
CA VAL A 91 2.81 1.49 -15.92
C VAL A 91 2.31 2.26 -14.69
N GLU A 92 2.80 1.93 -13.49
CA GLU A 92 2.53 2.68 -12.25
C GLU A 92 3.04 4.12 -12.38
N GLU A 93 4.34 4.30 -12.63
CA GLU A 93 4.97 5.64 -12.74
C GLU A 93 4.40 6.46 -13.89
N ALA A 94 4.11 5.84 -15.04
CA ALA A 94 3.50 6.55 -16.16
C ALA A 94 2.09 7.06 -15.84
N LYS A 95 1.33 6.34 -15.00
CA LYS A 95 0.01 6.79 -14.51
C LYS A 95 0.15 7.90 -13.48
N GLU A 96 1.13 7.78 -12.58
CA GLU A 96 1.44 8.81 -11.59
C GLU A 96 1.82 10.10 -12.33
N ALA A 97 2.77 10.07 -13.26
CA ALA A 97 3.12 11.22 -14.10
C ALA A 97 1.95 11.78 -14.92
N ALA A 98 1.05 10.93 -15.42
CA ALA A 98 -0.12 11.38 -16.19
C ALA A 98 -1.21 12.06 -15.35
N THR A 99 -1.26 11.77 -14.05
CA THR A 99 -2.28 12.31 -13.12
C THR A 99 -1.71 13.31 -12.12
N ALA A 100 -0.39 13.51 -12.13
CA ALA A 100 0.33 14.40 -11.25
C ALA A 100 -0.11 15.86 -11.44
N PRO A 101 -0.29 16.61 -10.34
CA PRO A 101 -0.29 18.06 -10.38
C PRO A 101 1.00 18.61 -11.01
N GLU A 102 0.95 19.81 -11.60
CA GLU A 102 2.11 20.41 -12.28
C GLU A 102 3.34 20.54 -11.37
N GLN A 103 3.16 20.84 -10.08
CA GLN A 103 4.27 20.97 -9.14
C GLN A 103 5.00 19.65 -8.84
N ASP A 104 4.32 18.51 -9.00
CA ASP A 104 4.86 17.18 -8.69
C ASP A 104 5.37 16.46 -9.96
N LEU A 105 4.97 16.95 -11.15
CA LEU A 105 5.28 16.32 -12.44
C LEU A 105 6.78 16.05 -12.66
N ILE A 106 7.66 16.94 -12.20
CA ILE A 106 9.11 16.73 -12.33
C ILE A 106 9.59 15.49 -11.56
N THR A 107 9.03 15.25 -10.39
CA THR A 107 9.36 14.09 -9.54
C THR A 107 8.87 12.81 -10.20
N GLU A 108 7.62 12.79 -10.66
CA GLU A 108 7.03 11.60 -11.30
C GLU A 108 7.71 11.28 -12.64
N LEU A 109 8.12 12.29 -13.41
CA LEU A 109 8.92 12.07 -14.63
C LEU A 109 10.31 11.54 -14.30
N ALA A 110 10.92 11.95 -13.19
CA ALA A 110 12.21 11.41 -12.75
C ALA A 110 12.08 9.95 -12.31
N ASP A 111 11.01 9.60 -11.60
CA ASP A 111 10.73 8.24 -11.17
C ASP A 111 10.44 7.32 -12.37
N LEU A 112 9.66 7.80 -13.34
CA LEU A 112 9.47 7.11 -14.62
C LEU A 112 10.79 6.93 -15.38
N TRP A 113 11.66 7.96 -15.40
CA TRP A 113 12.96 7.88 -16.06
C TRP A 113 13.86 6.81 -15.43
N GLU A 114 13.92 6.75 -14.10
CA GLU A 114 14.65 5.73 -13.35
C GLU A 114 14.18 4.31 -13.75
N VAL A 115 12.87 4.10 -13.84
CA VAL A 115 12.30 2.81 -14.25
C VAL A 115 12.63 2.49 -15.72
N ILE A 116 12.65 3.48 -16.61
CA ILE A 116 13.07 3.30 -18.01
C ILE A 116 14.53 2.84 -18.08
N ASP A 117 15.46 3.51 -17.40
CA ASP A 117 16.89 3.18 -17.42
C ASP A 117 17.15 1.77 -16.85
N ASN A 118 16.47 1.40 -15.76
CA ASN A 118 16.55 0.05 -15.19
C ASN A 118 15.92 -1.01 -16.13
N THR A 119 14.83 -0.67 -16.83
CA THR A 119 14.21 -1.55 -17.83
C THR A 119 15.13 -1.79 -19.02
N ILE A 120 15.77 -0.75 -19.54
CA ILE A 120 16.76 -0.87 -20.62
C ILE A 120 17.86 -1.85 -20.22
N SER A 121 18.42 -1.65 -19.03
CA SER A 121 19.51 -2.47 -18.48
C SER A 121 19.09 -3.92 -18.25
N ALA A 122 17.90 -4.15 -17.66
CA ALA A 122 17.39 -5.48 -17.35
C ALA A 122 17.11 -6.34 -18.59
N TYR A 123 16.90 -5.71 -19.76
CA TYR A 123 16.72 -6.38 -21.04
C TYR A 123 18.00 -6.45 -21.88
N GLY A 124 19.16 -6.02 -21.33
CA GLY A 124 20.43 -6.04 -22.05
C GLY A 124 20.51 -5.05 -23.21
N LEU A 125 19.66 -4.02 -23.18
CA LEU A 125 19.67 -2.93 -24.14
C LEU A 125 20.61 -1.83 -23.65
N SER A 126 21.05 -0.98 -24.58
CA SER A 126 21.74 0.26 -24.26
C SER A 126 20.84 1.47 -24.49
N ARG A 127 21.08 2.52 -23.72
CA ARG A 127 20.41 3.82 -23.92
C ARG A 127 20.58 4.35 -25.34
N ASN A 128 21.76 4.17 -25.93
CA ASN A 128 22.04 4.58 -27.30
C ASN A 128 21.19 3.85 -28.34
N GLN A 129 20.88 2.56 -28.13
CA GLN A 129 19.97 1.82 -29.03
C GLN A 129 18.55 2.39 -28.98
N VAL A 130 18.05 2.74 -27.79
CA VAL A 130 16.73 3.36 -27.63
C VAL A 130 16.70 4.75 -28.27
N LEU A 131 17.73 5.56 -28.04
CA LEU A 131 17.84 6.91 -28.64
C LEU A 131 17.95 6.84 -30.18
N ALA A 132 18.74 5.93 -30.73
CA ALA A 132 18.84 5.74 -32.17
C ALA A 132 17.50 5.34 -32.78
N CYS A 133 16.76 4.41 -32.14
CA CYS A 133 15.41 4.05 -32.54
C CYS A 133 14.44 5.26 -32.47
N GLN A 134 14.51 6.06 -31.41
CA GLN A 134 13.70 7.27 -31.26
C GLN A 134 13.99 8.30 -32.37
N MET A 135 15.27 8.53 -32.70
CA MET A 135 15.69 9.44 -33.76
C MET A 135 15.22 8.96 -35.13
N GLN A 136 15.38 7.67 -35.44
CA GLN A 136 14.88 7.08 -36.67
C GLN A 136 13.36 7.27 -36.80
N ARG A 137 12.59 6.98 -35.74
CA ARG A 137 11.14 7.21 -35.72
C ARG A 137 10.77 8.67 -35.93
N ARG A 138 11.54 9.60 -35.35
CA ARG A 138 11.34 11.04 -35.54
C ARG A 138 11.57 11.47 -36.98
N MET A 139 12.56 10.90 -37.67
CA MET A 139 12.81 11.15 -39.08
C MET A 139 11.73 10.55 -39.99
N GLU A 140 11.29 9.32 -39.69
CA GLU A 140 10.28 8.60 -40.48
C GLU A 140 8.86 9.14 -40.31
N ARG A 141 8.49 9.57 -39.09
CA ARG A 141 7.10 9.84 -38.69
C ARG A 141 6.86 11.26 -38.19
N GLY A 142 7.91 12.07 -38.06
CA GLY A 142 7.85 13.39 -37.45
C GLY A 142 7.90 13.36 -35.92
N ALA A 143 7.77 14.54 -35.32
CA ALA A 143 7.74 14.76 -33.87
C ALA A 143 6.39 15.32 -33.43
N PHE A 144 6.23 15.56 -32.13
CA PHE A 144 5.02 16.15 -31.55
C PHE A 144 4.99 17.69 -31.59
N ASP A 145 5.95 18.34 -32.26
CA ASP A 145 6.15 19.80 -32.24
C ASP A 145 4.95 20.59 -32.81
N HIS A 146 4.22 19.99 -33.76
CA HIS A 146 3.03 20.59 -34.36
C HIS A 146 1.75 20.48 -33.50
N LYS A 147 1.80 19.79 -32.35
CA LYS A 147 0.67 19.65 -31.40
C LYS A 147 -0.64 19.18 -32.07
N LEU A 148 -0.51 18.27 -33.03
CA LEU A 148 -1.65 17.78 -33.82
C LEU A 148 -2.49 16.78 -33.02
N ARG A 149 -3.81 16.85 -33.22
CA ARG A 149 -4.78 15.86 -32.74
C ARG A 149 -5.51 15.24 -33.93
N LEU A 150 -5.43 13.92 -34.08
CA LEU A 150 -6.20 13.17 -35.08
C LEU A 150 -7.68 13.12 -34.63
N LEU A 151 -8.61 13.57 -35.49
CA LEU A 151 -10.04 13.63 -35.15
C LEU A 151 -10.82 12.42 -35.68
N TRP A 152 -10.56 11.99 -36.91
CA TRP A 152 -11.21 10.84 -37.53
C TRP A 152 -10.36 10.34 -38.70
N THR A 153 -10.58 9.08 -39.08
CA THR A 153 -10.09 8.46 -40.31
C THR A 153 -11.24 7.65 -40.89
N GLU A 154 -11.52 7.79 -42.18
CA GLU A 154 -12.45 6.93 -42.92
C GLU A 154 -11.60 6.00 -43.80
N SER A 155 -12.01 4.73 -43.93
CA SER A 155 -11.28 3.69 -44.67
C SER A 155 -12.04 3.29 -45.93
#